data_AF-A0A9R1BR63-F1
#
_entry.id   AF-A0A9R1BR63-F1
#
_cell.length_a   1.000
_cell.length_b   1.000
_cell.length_c   1.000
_cell.angle_alpha   90.00
_cell.angle_beta   90.00
_cell.angle_gamma   90.00
#
_symmetry.space_group_name_H-M   'P 1'
#
loop_
_entity.id
_entity.type
_entity.pdbx_description
1 polymer ?
#
loop_
_entity_poly.entity_id
_entity_poly.type
_entity_poly.pdbx_seq_one_letter_code
_entity_poly.pdbx_strand_id
1 'polypeptide(L)'
;MLNGFSRNPVAAIAEREAGWLLLASLLASMPKEELEDQVFDVLLLWASPFTGNPESYLSHIQDWASELRVLSVAIEALTAFIRSFVSPIIATANGGILLNPVLAYLGGALSLISSLSTKQLPNLKSALNLFTTRTLMAYQSLSNPMVYQSEHEQMLQLCSSPFSDPSGWEESSCLKFLLDKRDASLGPWIPGRDSFEDELRAFDGGVDGFLPCVWDDEISNFPQPEPVSKMLVNQMLLCYGSIFACQDNTAKIRLLNNIDQCLKAGKKYSWYMFLVSNACVALLSGLKELLTLRGAQSLPTDIFSMIQSIFKGILGESEISTAQRRAACEGLGLLARTGNDIFTARMARSLLGELVTPVDLSYAASVALSLGCIHRT
;
A
#
# COMPACT_ATOMS: atom_id res chain seq x y z
N MET A 1 -30.08 -6.60 -11.03
CA MET A 1 -28.86 -6.53 -11.85
C MET A 1 -27.78 -7.46 -11.32
N LEU A 2 -27.38 -7.37 -10.05
CA LEU A 2 -26.31 -8.24 -9.51
C LEU A 2 -26.63 -9.75 -9.46
N ASN A 3 -27.91 -10.12 -9.27
CA ASN A 3 -28.38 -11.51 -9.19
C ASN A 3 -29.31 -11.93 -10.35
N GLY A 4 -29.36 -11.15 -11.45
CA GLY A 4 -30.30 -11.37 -12.55
C GLY A 4 -29.72 -12.23 -13.67
N PHE A 5 -30.52 -13.16 -14.22
CA PHE A 5 -30.15 -13.96 -15.38
C PHE A 5 -30.34 -13.16 -16.68
N SER A 6 -29.25 -12.60 -17.22
CA SER A 6 -29.24 -12.12 -18.61
C SER A 6 -29.11 -13.32 -19.56
N ARG A 7 -29.85 -13.28 -20.68
CA ARG A 7 -29.82 -14.35 -21.70
C ARG A 7 -28.52 -14.37 -22.52
N ASN A 8 -27.72 -13.31 -22.45
CA ASN A 8 -26.41 -13.20 -23.11
C ASN A 8 -25.30 -13.18 -22.05
N PRO A 9 -24.38 -14.16 -22.02
CA PRO A 9 -23.36 -14.27 -20.99
C PRO A 9 -22.37 -13.09 -20.97
N VAL A 10 -22.05 -12.50 -22.13
CA VAL A 10 -21.15 -11.34 -22.21
C VAL A 10 -21.83 -10.09 -21.65
N ALA A 11 -23.10 -9.89 -22.01
CA ALA A 11 -23.89 -8.79 -21.45
C ALA A 11 -24.08 -8.95 -19.93
N ALA A 12 -24.25 -10.19 -19.44
CA ALA A 12 -24.39 -10.49 -18.01
C ALA A 12 -23.18 -10.02 -17.19
N ILE A 13 -21.96 -10.24 -17.70
CA ILE A 13 -20.72 -9.81 -17.03
C ILE A 13 -20.66 -8.28 -16.95
N ALA A 14 -20.88 -7.59 -18.07
CA ALA A 14 -20.87 -6.13 -18.12
C ALA A 14 -21.95 -5.50 -17.23
N GLU A 15 -23.15 -6.09 -17.19
CA GLU A 15 -24.24 -5.66 -16.30
C GLU A 15 -23.88 -5.84 -14.82
N ARG A 16 -23.18 -6.93 -14.45
CA ARG A 16 -22.70 -7.15 -13.08
C ARG A 16 -21.62 -6.15 -12.71
N GLU A 17 -20.64 -5.91 -13.57
CA GLU A 17 -19.58 -4.91 -13.37
C GLU A 17 -20.18 -3.50 -13.16
N ALA A 18 -21.06 -3.07 -14.07
CA ALA A 18 -21.75 -1.79 -13.97
C ALA A 18 -22.61 -1.69 -12.70
N GLY A 19 -23.30 -2.78 -12.32
CA GLY A 19 -24.08 -2.84 -11.09
C GLY A 19 -23.23 -2.59 -9.84
N TRP A 20 -22.03 -3.15 -9.76
CA TRP A 20 -21.11 -2.90 -8.64
C TRP A 20 -20.55 -1.48 -8.65
N LEU A 21 -20.22 -0.91 -9.83
CA LEU A 21 -19.77 0.49 -9.94
C LEU A 21 -20.85 1.47 -9.46
N LEU A 22 -22.11 1.24 -9.86
CA LEU A 22 -23.26 2.03 -9.42
C LEU A 22 -23.45 1.93 -7.90
N LEU A 23 -23.33 0.72 -7.35
CA LEU A 23 -23.41 0.51 -5.91
C LEU A 23 -22.28 1.25 -5.17
N ALA A 24 -21.04 1.16 -5.65
CA ALA A 24 -19.90 1.88 -5.07
C ALA A 24 -20.15 3.40 -5.04
N SER A 25 -20.62 3.96 -6.15
CA SER A 25 -20.93 5.38 -6.28
C SER A 25 -22.05 5.82 -5.33
N LEU A 26 -23.09 5.00 -5.21
CA LEU A 26 -24.22 5.21 -4.32
C LEU A 26 -23.80 5.18 -2.85
N LEU A 27 -23.00 4.18 -2.44
CA LEU A 27 -22.47 4.07 -1.07
C LEU A 27 -21.53 5.20 -0.69
N ALA A 28 -20.78 5.74 -1.66
CA ALA A 28 -19.88 6.87 -1.45
C ALA A 28 -20.61 8.22 -1.36
N SER A 29 -21.79 8.35 -1.97
CA SER A 29 -22.46 9.64 -2.16
C SER A 29 -23.74 9.83 -1.36
N MET A 30 -24.43 8.75 -0.99
CA MET A 30 -25.69 8.86 -0.24
C MET A 30 -25.45 9.16 1.25
N PRO A 31 -26.35 9.95 1.88
CA PRO A 31 -26.38 10.10 3.33
C PRO A 31 -26.57 8.74 4.02
N LYS A 32 -25.93 8.53 5.17
CA LYS A 32 -25.91 7.23 5.84
C LYS A 32 -27.30 6.85 6.36
N GLU A 33 -28.05 7.87 6.76
CA GLU A 33 -29.40 7.77 7.30
C GLU A 33 -30.38 7.15 6.29
N GLU A 34 -30.13 7.31 4.99
CA GLU A 34 -30.98 6.74 3.93
C GLU A 34 -30.76 5.23 3.72
N LEU A 35 -29.61 4.71 4.17
CA LEU A 35 -29.21 3.32 3.98
C LEU A 35 -29.11 2.52 5.29
N GLU A 36 -29.31 3.17 6.44
CA GLU A 36 -29.12 2.57 7.76
C GLU A 36 -30.00 1.33 7.95
N ASP A 37 -31.27 1.40 7.54
CA ASP A 37 -32.24 0.29 7.64
C ASP A 37 -31.95 -0.87 6.68
N GLN A 38 -31.15 -0.64 5.63
CA GLN A 38 -30.85 -1.62 4.58
C GLN A 38 -29.38 -2.09 4.61
N VAL A 39 -28.60 -1.64 5.61
CA VAL A 39 -27.15 -1.82 5.63
C VAL A 39 -26.73 -3.29 5.60
N PHE A 40 -27.49 -4.17 6.27
CA PHE A 40 -27.24 -5.61 6.26
C PHE A 40 -27.64 -6.27 4.95
N ASP A 41 -28.77 -5.87 4.36
CA ASP A 41 -29.23 -6.40 3.07
C ASP A 41 -28.26 -6.02 1.94
N VAL A 42 -27.74 -4.79 2.00
CA VAL A 42 -26.66 -4.35 1.11
C VAL A 42 -25.41 -5.19 1.35
N LEU A 43 -24.97 -5.36 2.60
CA LEU A 43 -23.78 -6.14 2.94
C LEU A 43 -23.87 -7.62 2.52
N LEU A 44 -25.07 -8.20 2.47
CA LEU A 44 -25.29 -9.57 2.01
C LEU A 44 -24.97 -9.79 0.52
N LEU A 45 -24.91 -8.73 -0.30
CA LEU A 45 -24.57 -8.83 -1.72
C LEU A 45 -23.17 -9.45 -1.96
N TRP A 46 -22.26 -9.30 -1.00
CA TRP A 46 -20.90 -9.85 -1.06
C TRP A 46 -20.79 -11.30 -0.62
N ALA A 47 -21.85 -11.89 -0.03
CA ALA A 47 -21.83 -13.27 0.42
C ALA A 47 -21.58 -14.24 -0.74
N SER A 48 -22.33 -14.13 -1.84
CA SER A 48 -22.16 -15.05 -2.98
C SER A 48 -20.77 -15.02 -3.63
N PRO A 49 -20.13 -13.86 -3.90
CA PRO A 49 -18.81 -13.84 -4.53
C PRO A 49 -17.64 -14.20 -3.61
N PHE A 50 -17.77 -13.99 -2.29
CA PHE A 50 -16.63 -14.07 -1.37
C PHE A 50 -16.79 -15.06 -0.21
N THR A 51 -17.95 -15.69 -0.04
CA THR A 51 -18.12 -16.76 0.95
C THR A 51 -18.20 -18.12 0.27
N GLY A 52 -17.49 -19.11 0.84
CA GLY A 52 -17.45 -20.48 0.34
C GLY A 52 -16.05 -20.95 -0.03
N ASN A 53 -15.93 -22.19 -0.52
CA ASN A 53 -14.65 -22.72 -0.99
C ASN A 53 -14.31 -22.05 -2.34
N PRO A 54 -13.15 -21.37 -2.47
CA PRO A 54 -12.67 -20.82 -3.72
C PRO A 54 -12.83 -21.82 -4.87
N GLU A 55 -12.37 -23.07 -4.67
CA GLU A 55 -12.36 -24.14 -5.69
C GLU A 55 -13.75 -24.48 -6.25
N SER A 56 -14.79 -24.35 -5.42
CA SER A 56 -16.16 -24.60 -5.85
C SER A 56 -16.71 -23.48 -6.74
N TYR A 57 -16.31 -22.24 -6.46
CA TYR A 57 -16.58 -21.09 -7.32
C TYR A 57 -15.73 -21.14 -8.60
N LEU A 58 -14.50 -21.68 -8.51
CA LEU A 58 -13.58 -21.78 -9.67
C LEU A 58 -14.07 -22.74 -10.77
N SER A 59 -14.91 -23.73 -10.46
CA SER A 59 -15.24 -24.82 -11.39
C SER A 59 -16.15 -24.40 -12.56
N HIS A 60 -16.84 -23.27 -12.45
CA HIS A 60 -17.86 -22.83 -13.41
C HIS A 60 -17.45 -21.64 -14.28
N ILE A 61 -16.26 -21.06 -14.07
CA ILE A 61 -15.82 -19.84 -14.76
C ILE A 61 -15.02 -20.16 -16.02
N GLN A 62 -15.54 -19.70 -17.16
CA GLN A 62 -14.88 -19.85 -18.47
C GLN A 62 -13.93 -18.69 -18.80
N ASP A 63 -14.31 -17.45 -18.44
CA ASP A 63 -13.49 -16.25 -18.65
C ASP A 63 -13.08 -15.63 -17.31
N TRP A 64 -11.88 -15.99 -16.87
CA TRP A 64 -11.30 -15.54 -15.62
C TRP A 64 -10.93 -14.06 -15.60
N ALA A 65 -10.51 -13.50 -16.73
CA ALA A 65 -10.08 -12.11 -16.78
C ALA A 65 -11.29 -11.18 -16.55
N SER A 66 -12.41 -11.49 -17.19
CA SER A 66 -13.65 -10.74 -17.04
C SER A 66 -14.28 -10.93 -15.65
N GLU A 67 -14.30 -12.15 -15.11
CA GLU A 67 -14.84 -12.37 -13.76
C GLU A 67 -14.00 -11.67 -12.68
N LEU A 68 -12.66 -11.67 -12.80
CA LEU A 68 -11.81 -10.92 -11.88
C LEU A 68 -12.04 -9.41 -11.95
N ARG A 69 -12.39 -8.84 -13.11
CA ARG A 69 -12.79 -7.43 -13.21
C ARG A 69 -14.07 -7.18 -12.41
N VAL A 70 -15.09 -8.03 -12.56
CA VAL A 70 -16.34 -7.94 -11.77
C VAL A 70 -16.06 -8.03 -10.27
N LEU A 71 -15.25 -9.01 -9.83
CA LEU A 71 -14.88 -9.17 -8.43
C LEU A 71 -14.07 -7.97 -7.91
N SER A 72 -13.20 -7.40 -8.75
CA SER A 72 -12.45 -6.20 -8.38
C SER A 72 -13.37 -5.02 -8.11
N VAL A 73 -14.36 -4.76 -8.96
CA VAL A 73 -15.34 -3.68 -8.72
C VAL A 73 -16.24 -3.99 -7.52
N ALA A 74 -16.58 -5.26 -7.28
CA ALA A 74 -17.29 -5.64 -6.06
C ALA A 74 -16.49 -5.26 -4.80
N ILE A 75 -15.17 -5.45 -4.78
CA ILE A 75 -14.31 -5.00 -3.69
C ILE A 75 -14.18 -3.48 -3.62
N GLU A 76 -14.23 -2.76 -4.74
CA GLU A 76 -14.31 -1.30 -4.73
C GLU A 76 -15.59 -0.81 -4.04
N ALA A 77 -16.74 -1.43 -4.35
CA ALA A 77 -17.98 -1.16 -3.65
C ALA A 77 -17.89 -1.51 -2.16
N LEU A 78 -17.21 -2.61 -1.79
CA LEU A 78 -16.95 -2.95 -0.38
C LEU A 78 -16.07 -1.90 0.30
N THR A 79 -15.09 -1.35 -0.41
CA THR A 79 -14.23 -0.27 0.08
C THR A 79 -15.06 0.99 0.39
N ALA A 80 -15.98 1.36 -0.51
CA ALA A 80 -16.92 2.44 -0.28
C ALA A 80 -17.80 2.15 0.96
N PHE A 81 -18.32 0.93 1.08
CA PHE A 81 -19.08 0.48 2.25
C PHE A 81 -18.27 0.63 3.56
N ILE A 82 -17.02 0.16 3.58
CA ILE A 82 -16.13 0.25 4.75
C ILE A 82 -15.97 1.71 5.18
N ARG A 83 -15.64 2.61 4.24
CA ARG A 83 -15.42 4.03 4.53
C ARG A 83 -16.67 4.72 5.04
N SER A 84 -17.84 4.39 4.48
CA SER A 84 -19.11 5.02 4.86
C SER A 84 -19.67 4.47 6.18
N PHE A 85 -19.62 3.16 6.41
CA PHE A 85 -20.35 2.52 7.51
C PHE A 85 -19.48 1.88 8.58
N VAL A 86 -18.25 1.44 8.26
CA VAL A 86 -17.43 0.66 9.19
C VAL A 86 -16.36 1.52 9.88
N SER A 87 -15.51 2.21 9.12
CA SER A 87 -14.42 3.04 9.66
C SER A 87 -14.88 4.08 10.70
N PRO A 88 -16.02 4.76 10.54
CA PRO A 88 -16.53 5.70 11.55
C PRO A 88 -16.89 5.05 12.88
N ILE A 89 -17.24 3.75 12.87
CA ILE A 89 -17.70 2.99 14.05
C ILE A 89 -16.53 2.32 14.78
N ILE A 90 -15.44 1.96 14.07
CA ILE A 90 -14.22 1.37 14.66
C ILE A 90 -13.57 2.28 15.72
N ALA A 91 -13.85 3.59 15.70
CA ALA A 91 -13.44 4.52 16.75
C ALA A 91 -14.15 4.30 18.10
N THR A 92 -15.21 3.50 18.14
CA THR A 92 -15.95 3.11 19.35
C THR A 92 -15.73 1.61 19.61
N ALA A 93 -15.43 1.25 20.86
CA ALA A 93 -14.74 0.02 21.27
C ALA A 93 -15.36 -1.35 20.90
N ASN A 94 -16.48 -1.38 20.18
CA ASN A 94 -17.04 -2.57 19.57
C ASN A 94 -17.04 -2.32 18.08
N GLY A 95 -16.09 -2.89 17.33
CA GLY A 95 -15.89 -2.64 15.92
C GLY A 95 -17.04 -3.06 15.00
N GLY A 96 -18.29 -2.70 15.29
CA GLY A 96 -19.49 -2.91 14.49
C GLY A 96 -19.86 -4.37 14.26
N ILE A 97 -21.13 -4.72 14.44
CA ILE A 97 -21.70 -6.00 13.97
C ILE A 97 -21.39 -6.22 12.46
N LEU A 98 -21.14 -5.14 11.71
CA LEU A 98 -20.79 -5.12 10.29
C LEU A 98 -19.35 -5.55 9.96
N LEU A 99 -18.41 -5.48 10.91
CA LEU A 99 -17.01 -5.76 10.61
C LEU A 99 -16.74 -7.24 10.36
N ASN A 100 -17.37 -8.14 11.13
CA ASN A 100 -17.13 -9.58 10.97
C ASN A 100 -17.49 -10.07 9.56
N PRO A 101 -18.67 -9.72 8.98
CA PRO A 101 -18.96 -10.03 7.58
C PRO A 101 -17.95 -9.41 6.60
N VAL A 102 -17.54 -8.15 6.83
CA VAL A 102 -16.54 -7.48 5.98
C VAL A 102 -15.21 -8.22 5.98
N LEU A 103 -14.70 -8.61 7.15
CA LEU A 103 -13.48 -9.40 7.26
C LEU A 103 -13.62 -10.76 6.57
N ALA A 104 -14.76 -11.42 6.69
CA ALA A 104 -15.02 -12.67 5.99
C ALA A 104 -14.95 -12.49 4.46
N TYR A 105 -15.52 -11.41 3.91
CA TYR A 105 -15.48 -11.14 2.47
C TYR A 105 -14.08 -10.76 1.98
N LEU A 106 -13.34 -9.95 2.75
CA LEU A 106 -11.96 -9.62 2.42
C LEU A 106 -11.05 -10.84 2.49
N GLY A 107 -11.22 -11.70 3.50
CA GLY A 107 -10.50 -12.97 3.62
C GLY A 107 -10.81 -13.92 2.45
N GLY A 108 -12.07 -13.97 2.00
CA GLY A 108 -12.47 -14.71 0.80
C GLY A 108 -11.77 -14.20 -0.47
N ALA A 109 -11.73 -12.88 -0.66
CA ALA A 109 -11.01 -12.24 -1.76
C ALA A 109 -9.51 -12.55 -1.72
N LEU A 110 -8.88 -12.47 -0.54
CA LEU A 110 -7.48 -12.78 -0.34
C LEU A 110 -7.16 -14.26 -0.64
N SER A 111 -8.04 -15.17 -0.22
CA SER A 111 -7.95 -16.60 -0.55
C SER A 111 -8.00 -16.87 -2.05
N LEU A 112 -8.92 -16.20 -2.77
CA LEU A 112 -9.00 -16.27 -4.23
C LEU A 112 -7.72 -15.75 -4.90
N ILE A 113 -7.19 -14.62 -4.44
CA ILE A 113 -5.92 -14.05 -4.94
C ILE A 113 -4.80 -15.08 -4.78
N SER A 114 -4.59 -15.60 -3.58
CA SER A 114 -3.52 -16.56 -3.32
C SER A 114 -3.65 -17.84 -4.15
N SER A 115 -4.88 -18.36 -4.32
CA SER A 115 -5.14 -19.53 -5.16
C SER A 115 -4.77 -19.27 -6.62
N LEU A 116 -5.15 -18.11 -7.16
CA LEU A 116 -4.92 -17.75 -8.55
C LEU A 116 -3.47 -17.34 -8.84
N SER A 117 -2.77 -16.73 -7.89
CA SER A 117 -1.35 -16.37 -8.04
C SER A 117 -0.44 -17.58 -8.30
N THR A 118 -0.83 -18.78 -7.84
CA THR A 118 -0.11 -20.03 -8.13
C THR A 118 -0.38 -20.60 -9.52
N LYS A 119 -1.47 -20.19 -10.16
CA LYS A 119 -1.90 -20.68 -11.47
C LYS A 119 -1.36 -19.75 -12.55
N GLN A 120 -0.30 -20.15 -13.23
CA GLN A 120 0.27 -19.39 -14.36
C GLN A 120 -0.66 -19.45 -15.59
N LEU A 121 -1.77 -18.73 -15.54
CA LEU A 121 -2.73 -18.60 -16.63
C LEU A 121 -2.40 -17.37 -17.49
N PRO A 122 -2.25 -17.52 -18.83
CA PRO A 122 -2.04 -16.39 -19.72
C PRO A 122 -3.25 -15.44 -19.67
N ASN A 123 -3.01 -14.14 -19.87
CA ASN A 123 -4.03 -13.07 -19.88
C ASN A 123 -4.74 -12.76 -18.55
N LEU A 124 -4.41 -13.43 -17.44
CA LEU A 124 -5.03 -13.16 -16.14
C LEU A 124 -4.32 -12.05 -15.33
N LYS A 125 -3.02 -11.83 -15.60
CA LYS A 125 -2.14 -11.03 -14.74
C LYS A 125 -2.66 -9.61 -14.47
N SER A 126 -3.13 -8.89 -15.49
CA SER A 126 -3.65 -7.52 -15.33
C SER A 126 -4.92 -7.49 -14.46
N ALA A 127 -5.89 -8.37 -14.73
CA ALA A 127 -7.13 -8.44 -13.95
C ALA A 127 -6.88 -8.89 -12.50
N LEU A 128 -5.96 -9.82 -12.28
CA LEU A 128 -5.55 -10.25 -10.95
C LEU A 128 -4.81 -9.14 -10.20
N ASN A 129 -3.93 -8.39 -10.87
CA ASN A 129 -3.26 -7.24 -10.28
C ASN A 129 -4.27 -6.17 -9.84
N LEU A 130 -5.29 -5.90 -10.67
CA LEU A 130 -6.35 -4.95 -10.35
C LEU A 130 -7.18 -5.42 -9.14
N PHE A 131 -7.59 -6.69 -9.13
CA PHE A 131 -8.31 -7.29 -8.02
C PHE A 131 -7.50 -7.26 -6.71
N THR A 132 -6.21 -7.57 -6.80
CA THR A 132 -5.28 -7.53 -5.67
C THR A 132 -5.13 -6.11 -5.14
N THR A 133 -4.93 -5.13 -6.03
CA THR A 133 -4.79 -3.72 -5.66
C THR A 133 -6.02 -3.22 -4.91
N ARG A 134 -7.24 -3.47 -5.44
CA ARG A 134 -8.49 -3.08 -4.79
C ARG A 134 -8.69 -3.78 -3.44
N THR A 135 -8.29 -5.04 -3.32
CA THR A 135 -8.39 -5.81 -2.07
C THR A 135 -7.48 -5.23 -0.98
N LEU A 136 -6.24 -4.88 -1.32
CA LEU A 136 -5.32 -4.22 -0.39
C LEU A 136 -5.83 -2.83 0.02
N MET A 137 -6.39 -2.04 -0.90
CA MET A 137 -7.02 -0.75 -0.59
C MET A 137 -8.22 -0.88 0.36
N ALA A 138 -8.99 -1.97 0.22
CA ALA A 138 -10.12 -2.26 1.10
C ALA A 138 -9.64 -2.55 2.53
N TYR A 139 -8.60 -3.38 2.69
CA TYR A 139 -7.97 -3.63 4.01
C TYR A 139 -7.45 -2.33 4.65
N GLN A 140 -6.74 -1.49 3.89
CA GLN A 140 -6.25 -0.21 4.39
C GLN A 140 -7.37 0.74 4.85
N SER A 141 -8.57 0.60 4.30
CA SER A 141 -9.72 1.42 4.69
C SER A 141 -10.28 1.07 6.08
N LEU A 142 -9.89 -0.07 6.67
CA LEU A 142 -10.25 -0.44 8.05
C LEU A 142 -9.48 0.35 9.13
N SER A 143 -8.48 1.14 8.73
CA SER A 143 -7.67 2.07 9.56
C SER A 143 -6.82 1.46 10.69
N ASN A 144 -7.28 0.39 11.36
CA ASN A 144 -6.50 -0.32 12.38
C ASN A 144 -6.07 -1.70 11.87
N PRO A 145 -4.78 -1.91 11.54
CA PRO A 145 -4.27 -3.18 11.04
C PRO A 145 -4.44 -4.37 11.99
N MET A 146 -4.62 -4.16 13.30
CA MET A 146 -4.85 -5.23 14.27
C MET A 146 -6.21 -5.93 14.08
N VAL A 147 -7.16 -5.29 13.40
CA VAL A 147 -8.51 -5.83 13.20
C VAL A 147 -8.52 -7.06 12.28
N TYR A 148 -7.55 -7.17 11.37
CA TYR A 148 -7.40 -8.30 10.44
C TYR A 148 -6.09 -9.07 10.71
N GLN A 149 -5.75 -9.25 11.99
CA GLN A 149 -4.52 -9.92 12.41
C GLN A 149 -4.42 -11.37 11.89
N SER A 150 -5.55 -12.07 11.78
CA SER A 150 -5.61 -13.44 11.25
C SER A 150 -5.09 -13.56 9.82
N GLU A 151 -5.18 -12.50 9.03
CA GLU A 151 -4.84 -12.46 7.61
C GLU A 151 -3.41 -11.95 7.37
N HIS A 152 -2.71 -11.49 8.42
CA HIS A 152 -1.38 -10.88 8.30
C HIS A 152 -0.36 -11.79 7.61
N GLU A 153 -0.36 -13.09 7.89
CA GLU A 153 0.59 -14.02 7.28
C GLU A 153 0.41 -14.09 5.76
N GLN A 154 -0.82 -14.28 5.29
CA GLN A 154 -1.15 -14.37 3.87
C GLN A 154 -0.90 -13.03 3.16
N MET A 155 -1.26 -11.91 3.80
CA MET A 155 -0.96 -10.58 3.27
C MET A 155 0.54 -10.30 3.20
N LEU A 156 1.33 -10.72 4.19
CA LEU A 156 2.79 -10.55 4.17
C LEU A 156 3.44 -11.42 3.10
N GLN A 157 2.96 -12.65 2.86
CA GLN A 157 3.45 -13.48 1.75
C GLN A 157 3.26 -12.76 0.41
N LEU A 158 2.07 -12.20 0.18
CA LEU A 158 1.78 -11.40 -1.00
C LEU A 158 2.67 -10.14 -1.05
N CYS A 159 2.60 -9.30 -0.02
CA CYS A 159 3.22 -7.98 0.02
C CYS A 159 4.76 -8.02 0.10
N SER A 160 5.37 -9.17 0.40
CA SER A 160 6.83 -9.35 0.37
C SER A 160 7.39 -9.59 -1.03
N SER A 161 6.53 -9.82 -2.05
CA SER A 161 6.98 -10.13 -3.41
C SER A 161 7.94 -9.08 -4.02
N PRO A 162 7.78 -7.75 -3.79
CA PRO A 162 8.74 -6.74 -4.25
C PRO A 162 10.16 -6.91 -3.69
N PHE A 163 10.32 -7.66 -2.59
CA PHE A 163 11.61 -7.96 -1.97
C PHE A 163 12.08 -9.38 -2.30
N SER A 164 11.17 -10.32 -2.55
CA SER A 164 11.51 -11.70 -2.90
C SER A 164 11.92 -11.87 -4.38
N ASP A 165 11.26 -11.15 -5.29
CA ASP A 165 11.61 -11.12 -6.72
C ASP A 165 11.47 -9.69 -7.28
N PRO A 166 12.43 -8.79 -6.97
CA PRO A 166 12.33 -7.37 -7.32
C PRO A 166 12.28 -7.11 -8.84
N SER A 167 12.74 -8.05 -9.65
CA SER A 167 12.88 -7.88 -11.10
C SER A 167 11.55 -7.69 -11.83
N GLY A 168 10.45 -8.19 -11.24
CA GLY A 168 9.10 -8.12 -11.79
C GLY A 168 8.27 -6.92 -11.35
N TRP A 169 8.83 -5.99 -10.58
CA TRP A 169 8.08 -4.90 -9.93
C TRP A 169 8.60 -3.52 -10.31
N GLU A 170 7.67 -2.57 -10.39
CA GLU A 170 7.96 -1.17 -10.67
C GLU A 170 8.40 -0.40 -9.41
N GLU A 171 8.89 0.83 -9.62
CA GLU A 171 9.13 1.79 -8.55
C GLU A 171 7.82 2.35 -8.00
N SER A 172 7.71 2.38 -6.68
CA SER A 172 6.62 3.03 -5.98
C SER A 172 6.69 4.56 -6.07
N SER A 173 5.54 5.19 -6.32
CA SER A 173 5.36 6.65 -6.28
C SER A 173 4.95 7.17 -4.89
N CYS A 174 4.79 6.30 -3.89
CA CYS A 174 4.27 6.67 -2.57
C CYS A 174 5.15 7.64 -1.78
N LEU A 175 6.42 7.82 -2.16
CA LEU A 175 7.31 8.77 -1.49
C LEU A 175 6.74 10.20 -1.45
N LYS A 176 5.90 10.62 -2.42
CA LYS A 176 5.25 11.96 -2.37
C LYS A 176 4.49 12.18 -1.09
N PHE A 177 3.72 11.15 -0.78
CA PHE A 177 2.65 11.18 0.20
C PHE A 177 3.19 10.77 1.57
N LEU A 178 4.28 9.98 1.57
CA LEU A 178 4.96 9.56 2.79
C LEU A 178 5.99 10.58 3.31
N LEU A 179 6.51 11.49 2.50
CA LEU A 179 7.49 12.47 2.98
C LEU A 179 6.83 13.75 3.52
N ASP A 180 7.49 14.43 4.46
CA ASP A 180 6.97 15.62 5.13
C ASP A 180 6.83 16.80 4.16
N LYS A 181 5.62 17.32 4.00
CA LYS A 181 5.30 18.40 3.03
C LYS A 181 6.17 19.66 3.19
N ARG A 182 6.74 19.92 4.38
CA ARG A 182 7.61 21.09 4.63
C ARG A 182 8.89 21.08 3.79
N ASP A 183 9.35 19.89 3.42
CA ASP A 183 10.55 19.72 2.58
C ASP A 183 10.22 19.33 1.14
N ALA A 184 9.00 19.60 0.67
CA ALA A 184 8.56 19.24 -0.68
C ALA A 184 9.54 19.73 -1.77
N SER A 185 10.17 20.91 -1.57
CA SER A 185 11.18 21.51 -2.44
C SER A 185 12.47 20.69 -2.60
N LEU A 186 12.73 19.73 -1.71
CA LEU A 186 13.92 18.86 -1.75
C LEU A 186 13.71 17.57 -2.55
N GLY A 187 12.51 17.31 -3.05
CA GLY A 187 12.28 16.15 -3.93
C GLY A 187 12.32 16.53 -5.42
N PRO A 188 12.38 15.55 -6.33
CA PRO A 188 12.42 15.75 -7.79
C PRO A 188 11.07 16.21 -8.38
N TRP A 189 10.11 16.59 -7.54
CA TRP A 189 8.74 16.92 -7.92
C TRP A 189 8.73 18.38 -8.36
N ILE A 190 8.34 18.63 -9.60
CA ILE A 190 8.17 20.01 -10.08
C ILE A 190 6.99 20.62 -9.32
N PRO A 191 7.20 21.67 -8.51
CA PRO A 191 6.10 22.32 -7.82
C PRO A 191 5.06 22.82 -8.83
N GLY A 192 3.79 22.50 -8.59
CA GLY A 192 2.63 23.17 -9.17
C GLY A 192 2.64 24.66 -8.84
N ARG A 193 1.81 25.45 -9.53
CA ARG A 193 1.59 26.85 -9.10
C ARG A 193 0.85 26.89 -7.76
N ASP A 194 0.08 25.84 -7.47
CA ASP A 194 -0.64 25.63 -6.23
C ASP A 194 -0.67 24.14 -5.85
N SER A 195 -1.21 23.85 -4.66
CA SER A 195 -1.31 22.50 -4.11
C SER A 195 -2.19 21.55 -4.92
N PHE A 196 -3.17 22.05 -5.68
CA PHE A 196 -4.03 21.23 -6.53
C PHE A 196 -3.28 20.81 -7.79
N GLU A 197 -2.51 21.72 -8.39
CA GLU A 197 -1.65 21.41 -9.53
C GLU A 197 -0.52 20.45 -9.13
N ASP A 198 -0.02 20.55 -7.89
CA ASP A 198 0.89 19.55 -7.32
C ASP A 198 0.27 18.16 -7.22
N GLU A 199 -0.99 18.04 -6.80
CA GLU A 199 -1.70 16.77 -6.74
C GLU A 199 -1.94 16.19 -8.14
N LEU A 200 -2.32 17.03 -9.11
CA LEU A 200 -2.55 16.60 -10.51
C LEU A 200 -1.26 16.16 -11.22
N ARG A 201 -0.12 16.78 -10.92
CA ARG A 201 1.20 16.40 -11.49
C ARG A 201 1.83 15.18 -10.82
N ALA A 202 1.20 14.63 -9.78
CA ALA A 202 1.72 13.42 -9.13
C ALA A 202 1.60 12.16 -9.99
N PHE A 203 0.80 12.20 -11.05
CA PHE A 203 0.44 11.02 -11.81
C PHE A 203 1.25 10.92 -13.11
N ASP A 204 2.22 10.01 -13.11
CA ASP A 204 2.75 9.41 -14.33
C ASP A 204 1.70 8.43 -14.84
N GLY A 205 0.77 8.95 -15.62
CA GLY A 205 -0.37 8.18 -16.10
C GLY A 205 0.00 6.94 -16.90
N GLY A 206 -0.86 5.92 -16.87
CA GLY A 206 -0.70 4.68 -17.65
C GLY A 206 -1.95 4.30 -18.42
N VAL A 207 -1.76 3.59 -19.55
CA VAL A 207 -2.83 3.10 -20.45
C VAL A 207 -3.83 2.18 -19.72
N ASP A 208 -3.40 1.53 -18.64
CA ASP A 208 -4.20 0.61 -17.83
C ASP A 208 -4.72 1.22 -16.52
N GLY A 209 -4.72 2.55 -16.35
CA GLY A 209 -5.21 3.21 -15.14
C GLY A 209 -6.63 2.82 -14.71
N PHE A 210 -6.94 2.97 -13.41
CA PHE A 210 -8.20 2.51 -12.79
C PHE A 210 -9.48 3.13 -13.37
N LEU A 211 -9.41 4.39 -13.81
CA LEU A 211 -10.53 5.09 -14.41
C LEU A 211 -10.42 4.93 -15.93
N PRO A 212 -11.43 4.35 -16.59
CA PRO A 212 -11.44 4.30 -18.05
C PRO A 212 -11.39 5.72 -18.59
N CYS A 213 -10.38 6.03 -19.41
CA CYS A 213 -10.39 7.26 -20.18
C CYS A 213 -11.52 7.11 -21.21
N VAL A 214 -12.64 7.79 -20.98
CA VAL A 214 -13.85 7.70 -21.83
C VAL A 214 -13.56 8.15 -23.28
N TRP A 215 -12.44 8.84 -23.47
CA TRP A 215 -11.93 9.34 -24.73
C TRP A 215 -10.48 8.84 -24.84
N ASP A 216 -10.19 7.77 -25.59
CA ASP A 216 -9.10 7.78 -26.57
C ASP A 216 -8.65 6.41 -27.13
N ASP A 217 -8.24 6.47 -28.41
CA ASP A 217 -7.37 5.54 -29.17
C ASP A 217 -5.93 6.12 -29.38
N GLU A 218 -5.56 7.30 -28.84
CA GLU A 218 -4.21 7.91 -28.93
C GLU A 218 -3.76 8.66 -27.63
N ILE A 219 -2.49 9.09 -27.60
CA ILE A 219 -1.72 9.54 -26.42
C ILE A 219 -2.32 10.78 -25.74
N SER A 220 -2.62 10.66 -24.44
CA SER A 220 -3.17 11.73 -23.60
C SER A 220 -2.20 12.91 -23.39
N ASN A 221 -2.71 14.13 -23.61
CA ASN A 221 -2.05 15.39 -23.25
C ASN A 221 -2.26 15.82 -21.79
N PHE A 222 -2.93 14.98 -20.97
CA PHE A 222 -3.27 15.25 -19.58
C PHE A 222 -2.68 14.17 -18.64
N PRO A 223 -2.43 14.48 -17.35
CA PRO A 223 -2.07 13.48 -16.36
C PRO A 223 -3.11 12.36 -16.35
N GLN A 224 -2.71 11.13 -16.67
CA GLN A 224 -3.61 9.98 -16.58
C GLN A 224 -3.50 9.33 -15.19
N PRO A 225 -4.45 8.48 -14.78
CA PRO A 225 -4.33 7.72 -13.55
C PRO A 225 -3.09 6.82 -13.57
N GLU A 226 -2.50 6.56 -12.40
CA GLU A 226 -1.37 5.61 -12.29
C GLU A 226 -1.72 4.23 -12.88
N PRO A 227 -0.76 3.55 -13.55
CA PRO A 227 -0.97 2.21 -14.05
C PRO A 227 -1.24 1.21 -12.92
N VAL A 228 -1.96 0.11 -13.22
CA VAL A 228 -2.30 -0.91 -12.19
C VAL A 228 -1.03 -1.52 -11.60
N SER A 229 0.02 -1.72 -12.40
CA SER A 229 1.31 -2.25 -11.94
C SER A 229 1.94 -1.40 -10.83
N LYS A 230 2.00 -0.08 -11.03
CA LYS A 230 2.53 0.87 -10.04
C LYS A 230 1.63 0.96 -8.81
N MET A 231 0.31 1.05 -9.01
CA MET A 231 -0.64 1.06 -7.90
C MET A 231 -0.57 -0.21 -7.07
N LEU A 232 -0.39 -1.37 -7.69
CA LEU A 232 -0.23 -2.64 -6.98
C LEU A 232 1.00 -2.60 -6.06
N VAL A 233 2.16 -2.17 -6.57
CA VAL A 233 3.37 -2.01 -5.75
C VAL A 233 3.12 -1.03 -4.60
N ASN A 234 2.52 0.12 -4.88
CA ASN A 234 2.15 1.10 -3.86
C ASN A 234 1.32 0.47 -2.73
N GLN A 235 0.25 -0.24 -3.08
CA GLN A 235 -0.64 -0.87 -2.09
C GLN A 235 0.06 -1.99 -1.33
N MET A 236 0.88 -2.81 -1.99
CA MET A 236 1.66 -3.86 -1.33
C MET A 236 2.62 -3.31 -0.30
N LEU A 237 3.38 -2.27 -0.63
CA LEU A 237 4.37 -1.69 0.29
C LEU A 237 3.72 -0.93 1.46
N LEU A 238 2.61 -0.23 1.21
CA LEU A 238 1.85 0.43 2.27
C LEU A 238 1.25 -0.61 3.24
N CYS A 239 0.63 -1.67 2.73
CA CYS A 239 0.13 -2.80 3.54
C CYS A 239 1.26 -3.51 4.28
N TYR A 240 2.40 -3.75 3.63
CA TYR A 240 3.58 -4.35 4.24
C TYR A 240 4.01 -3.55 5.47
N GLY A 241 4.15 -2.23 5.33
CA GLY A 241 4.52 -1.34 6.43
C GLY A 241 3.51 -1.35 7.58
N SER A 242 2.22 -1.24 7.26
CA SER A 242 1.15 -1.21 8.27
C SER A 242 1.09 -2.54 9.06
N ILE A 243 1.20 -3.67 8.38
CA ILE A 243 1.24 -5.00 9.02
C ILE A 243 2.54 -5.21 9.80
N PHE A 244 3.68 -4.75 9.27
CA PHE A 244 4.99 -4.81 9.94
C PHE A 244 4.94 -4.18 11.34
N ALA A 245 4.23 -3.06 11.50
CA ALA A 245 4.10 -2.39 12.80
C ALA A 245 3.45 -3.29 13.86
N CYS A 246 2.52 -4.14 13.45
CA CYS A 246 1.73 -5.04 14.31
C CYS A 246 2.43 -6.36 14.64
N GLN A 247 3.48 -6.72 13.90
CA GLN A 247 4.13 -8.03 14.06
C GLN A 247 4.87 -8.16 15.39
N ASP A 248 5.10 -9.40 15.83
CA ASP A 248 6.03 -9.67 16.91
C ASP A 248 7.49 -9.35 16.51
N ASN A 249 8.39 -9.31 17.50
CA ASN A 249 9.78 -8.93 17.26
C ASN A 249 10.53 -9.92 16.36
N THR A 250 10.22 -11.22 16.42
CA THR A 250 10.85 -12.25 15.59
C THR A 250 10.48 -12.05 14.13
N ALA A 251 9.20 -11.82 13.85
CA ALA A 251 8.69 -11.51 12.52
C ALA A 251 9.26 -10.18 12.00
N LYS A 252 9.30 -9.12 12.82
CA LYS A 252 9.94 -7.84 12.45
C LYS A 252 11.40 -8.02 12.03
N ILE A 253 12.19 -8.77 12.79
CA ILE A 253 13.59 -9.06 12.47
C ILE A 253 13.70 -9.81 11.14
N ARG A 254 12.87 -10.85 10.92
CA ARG A 254 12.86 -11.61 9.66
C ARG A 254 12.55 -10.71 8.46
N LEU A 255 11.54 -9.85 8.57
CA LEU A 255 11.11 -8.93 7.53
C LEU A 255 12.21 -7.91 7.17
N LEU A 256 12.83 -7.31 8.19
CA LEU A 256 13.94 -6.38 7.99
C LEU A 256 15.18 -7.04 7.39
N ASN A 257 15.51 -8.28 7.81
CA ASN A 257 16.60 -9.05 7.22
C ASN A 257 16.34 -9.34 5.73
N ASN A 258 15.10 -9.61 5.34
CA ASN A 258 14.75 -9.80 3.93
C ASN A 258 15.03 -8.54 3.11
N ILE A 259 14.58 -7.37 3.60
CA ILE A 259 14.84 -6.08 2.94
C ILE A 259 16.35 -5.81 2.83
N ASP A 260 17.10 -5.97 3.92
CA ASP A 260 18.55 -5.71 3.96
C ASP A 260 19.33 -6.64 3.01
N GLN A 261 19.02 -7.94 3.01
CA GLN A 261 19.64 -8.91 2.10
C GLN A 261 19.31 -8.61 0.64
N CYS A 262 18.05 -8.26 0.36
CA CYS A 262 17.61 -7.89 -0.97
C CYS A 262 18.34 -6.64 -1.49
N LEU A 263 18.47 -5.59 -0.68
CA LEU A 263 19.22 -4.38 -1.03
C LEU A 263 20.70 -4.68 -1.30
N LYS A 264 21.32 -5.55 -0.49
CA LYS A 264 22.73 -5.95 -0.69
C LYS A 264 22.93 -6.75 -1.98
N ALA A 265 22.02 -7.67 -2.29
CA ALA A 265 22.09 -8.48 -3.50
C ALA A 265 21.73 -7.68 -4.77
N GLY A 266 20.84 -6.69 -4.63
CA GLY A 266 20.27 -5.91 -5.73
C GLY A 266 21.23 -4.95 -6.43
N LYS A 267 22.34 -4.54 -5.78
CA LYS A 267 23.22 -3.44 -6.25
C LYS A 267 23.73 -3.54 -7.68
N LYS A 268 23.82 -4.76 -8.23
CA LYS A 268 24.35 -5.02 -9.57
C LYS A 268 23.29 -4.97 -10.68
N TYR A 269 22.02 -4.85 -10.33
CA TYR A 269 20.91 -4.95 -11.25
C TYR A 269 20.35 -3.58 -11.61
N SER A 270 19.82 -3.44 -12.82
CA SER A 270 19.23 -2.19 -13.33
C SER A 270 18.02 -1.72 -12.52
N TRP A 271 17.28 -2.64 -11.89
CA TRP A 271 16.12 -2.35 -11.05
C TRP A 271 16.49 -1.92 -9.62
N TYR A 272 17.77 -1.86 -9.27
CA TYR A 272 18.20 -1.56 -7.89
C TYR A 272 17.60 -0.28 -7.32
N MET A 273 17.49 0.78 -8.13
CA MET A 273 16.90 2.04 -7.69
C MET A 273 15.41 1.90 -7.37
N PHE A 274 14.67 1.07 -8.11
CA PHE A 274 13.27 0.80 -7.79
C PHE A 274 13.16 0.08 -6.44
N LEU A 275 14.06 -0.88 -6.18
CA LEU A 275 14.14 -1.57 -4.90
C LEU A 275 14.44 -0.60 -3.75
N VAL A 276 15.37 0.36 -3.92
CA VAL A 276 15.69 1.35 -2.89
C VAL A 276 14.46 2.20 -2.55
N SER A 277 13.74 2.71 -3.55
CA SER A 277 12.50 3.47 -3.35
C SER A 277 11.44 2.62 -2.65
N ASN A 278 11.28 1.36 -3.07
CA ASN A 278 10.29 0.43 -2.50
C ASN A 278 10.61 0.09 -1.02
N ALA A 279 11.88 -0.12 -0.69
CA ALA A 279 12.33 -0.33 0.68
C ALA A 279 12.06 0.90 1.56
N CYS A 280 12.34 2.11 1.06
CA CYS A 280 12.02 3.35 1.74
C CYS A 280 10.52 3.49 2.01
N VAL A 281 9.66 3.22 1.01
CA VAL A 281 8.19 3.29 1.17
C VAL A 281 7.70 2.32 2.25
N ALA A 282 8.12 1.05 2.21
CA ALA A 282 7.70 0.05 3.18
C ALA A 282 8.14 0.42 4.61
N LEU A 283 9.40 0.84 4.80
CA LEU A 283 9.94 1.21 6.11
C LEU A 283 9.31 2.51 6.64
N LEU A 284 9.14 3.54 5.80
CA LEU A 284 8.48 4.78 6.20
C LEU A 284 7.02 4.54 6.59
N SER A 285 6.28 3.77 5.79
CA SER A 285 4.90 3.38 6.12
C SER A 285 4.84 2.68 7.48
N GLY A 286 5.72 1.70 7.71
CA GLY A 286 5.76 0.97 8.98
C GLY A 286 6.17 1.82 10.18
N LEU A 287 7.15 2.72 10.02
CA LEU A 287 7.53 3.65 11.10
C LEU A 287 6.40 4.64 11.43
N LYS A 288 5.65 5.11 10.43
CA LYS A 288 4.47 5.95 10.66
C LYS A 288 3.37 5.18 11.38
N GLU A 289 3.09 3.95 10.97
CA GLU A 289 2.11 3.10 11.65
C GLU A 289 2.53 2.77 13.10
N LEU A 290 3.83 2.55 13.35
CA LEU A 290 4.36 2.38 14.71
C LEU A 290 4.17 3.63 15.59
N LEU A 291 4.06 4.82 15.00
CA LEU A 291 3.75 6.05 15.72
C LEU A 291 2.26 6.19 15.98
N THR A 292 1.40 5.81 15.03
CA THR A 292 -0.08 5.87 15.18
C THR A 292 -0.59 4.87 16.21
N LEU A 293 -0.07 3.64 16.22
CA LEU A 293 -0.50 2.57 17.12
C LEU A 293 -0.03 2.76 18.57
N ARG A 294 0.81 3.75 18.86
CA ARG A 294 1.57 3.77 20.11
C ARG A 294 0.75 4.22 21.31
N GLY A 295 0.26 3.22 22.05
CA GLY A 295 0.22 3.22 23.52
C GLY A 295 1.47 2.52 24.09
N ALA A 296 2.51 3.30 24.43
CA ALA A 296 3.60 2.95 25.35
C ALA A 296 4.63 1.82 25.06
N GLN A 297 4.59 1.04 23.96
CA GLN A 297 5.65 0.04 23.69
C GLN A 297 6.75 0.56 22.74
N SER A 298 7.98 0.72 23.27
CA SER A 298 9.19 0.99 22.47
C SER A 298 9.69 -0.30 21.82
N LEU A 299 10.12 -0.23 20.55
CA LEU A 299 10.78 -1.36 19.90
C LEU A 299 12.09 -1.74 20.64
N PRO A 300 12.51 -3.00 20.58
CA PRO A 300 13.85 -3.41 21.02
C PRO A 300 14.97 -2.66 20.27
N THR A 301 16.07 -2.40 20.98
CA THR A 301 17.26 -1.71 20.45
C THR A 301 17.82 -2.35 19.19
N ASP A 302 17.73 -3.68 19.07
CA ASP A 302 18.26 -4.42 17.92
C ASP A 302 17.47 -4.10 16.65
N ILE A 303 16.14 -4.04 16.74
CA ILE A 303 15.26 -3.66 15.62
C ILE A 303 15.54 -2.21 15.21
N PHE A 304 15.68 -1.29 16.17
CA PHE A 304 16.07 0.08 15.85
C PHE A 304 17.42 0.14 15.13
N SER A 305 18.41 -0.62 15.60
CA SER A 305 19.75 -0.62 15.02
C SER A 305 19.75 -1.20 13.59
N MET A 306 18.90 -2.20 13.32
CA MET A 306 18.71 -2.75 11.98
C MET A 306 18.09 -1.73 11.01
N ILE A 307 17.01 -1.06 11.41
CA ILE A 307 16.37 -0.02 10.58
C ILE A 307 17.35 1.14 10.33
N GLN A 308 18.06 1.59 11.36
CA GLN A 308 19.10 2.60 11.24
C GLN A 308 20.19 2.18 10.24
N SER A 309 20.65 0.92 10.32
CA SER A 309 21.65 0.38 9.40
C SER A 309 21.17 0.34 7.96
N ILE A 310 19.91 -0.01 7.71
CA ILE A 310 19.34 -0.03 6.36
C ILE A 310 19.33 1.39 5.76
N PHE A 311 18.80 2.39 6.48
CA PHE A 311 18.76 3.76 5.98
C PHE A 311 20.16 4.34 5.79
N LYS A 312 21.10 4.10 6.71
CA LYS A 312 22.50 4.53 6.54
C LYS A 312 23.18 3.80 5.37
N GLY A 313 22.87 2.53 5.16
CA GLY A 313 23.33 1.76 4.01
C GLY A 313 22.87 2.40 2.70
N ILE A 314 21.59 2.80 2.61
CA ILE A 314 21.04 3.53 1.46
C ILE A 314 21.76 4.87 1.28
N LEU A 315 21.96 5.66 2.34
CA LEU A 315 22.67 6.94 2.25
C LEU A 315 24.13 6.81 1.79
N GLY A 316 24.75 5.66 2.04
CA GLY A 316 26.12 5.35 1.59
C GLY A 316 26.23 4.99 0.11
N GLU A 317 25.12 4.81 -0.61
CA GLU A 317 25.13 4.55 -2.05
C GLU A 317 25.37 5.85 -2.85
N SER A 318 26.20 5.78 -3.89
CA SER A 318 26.60 6.96 -4.67
C SER A 318 25.52 7.47 -5.64
N GLU A 319 24.73 6.57 -6.21
CA GLU A 319 23.82 6.86 -7.34
C GLU A 319 22.34 6.97 -6.93
N ILE A 320 22.04 7.21 -5.64
CA ILE A 320 20.65 7.36 -5.18
C ILE A 320 20.06 8.72 -5.58
N SER A 321 18.74 8.72 -5.85
CA SER A 321 18.01 9.93 -6.18
C SER A 321 17.83 10.85 -4.96
N THR A 322 17.53 12.13 -5.20
CA THR A 322 17.22 13.10 -4.13
C THR A 322 16.02 12.67 -3.30
N ALA A 323 15.00 12.05 -3.93
CA ALA A 323 13.84 11.49 -3.24
C ALA A 323 14.22 10.36 -2.28
N GLN A 324 15.03 9.41 -2.75
CA GLN A 324 15.50 8.27 -1.94
C GLN A 324 16.36 8.74 -0.77
N ARG A 325 17.27 9.68 -1.02
CA ARG A 325 18.12 10.29 0.00
C ARG A 325 17.29 10.98 1.08
N ARG A 326 16.32 11.81 0.67
CA ARG A 326 15.37 12.45 1.59
C ARG A 326 14.57 11.43 2.38
N ALA A 327 14.08 10.38 1.72
CA ALA A 327 13.34 9.31 2.37
C ALA A 327 14.14 8.59 3.45
N ALA A 328 15.42 8.30 3.20
CA ALA A 328 16.29 7.72 4.20
C ALA A 328 16.57 8.68 5.38
N CYS A 329 16.78 9.98 5.11
CA CYS A 329 16.97 10.99 6.16
C CYS A 329 15.74 11.15 7.05
N GLU A 330 14.55 11.26 6.44
CA GLU A 330 13.28 11.35 7.16
C GLU A 330 12.98 10.05 7.91
N GLY A 331 13.32 8.90 7.33
CA GLY A 331 13.24 7.60 7.98
C GLY A 331 14.05 7.54 9.27
N LEU A 332 15.28 8.08 9.28
CA LEU A 332 16.08 8.24 10.51
C LEU A 332 15.39 9.19 11.53
N GLY A 333 14.76 10.28 11.08
CA GLY A 333 13.97 11.14 11.94
C GLY A 333 12.75 10.45 12.57
N LEU A 334 11.99 9.68 11.78
CA LEU A 334 10.89 8.85 12.28
C LEU A 334 11.39 7.75 13.23
N LEU A 335 12.57 7.20 12.97
CA LEU A 335 13.22 6.24 13.85
C LEU A 335 13.58 6.87 15.22
N ALA A 336 14.06 8.12 15.24
CA ALA A 336 14.25 8.87 16.48
C ALA A 336 12.93 9.06 17.25
N ARG A 337 11.83 9.42 16.56
CA ARG A 337 10.50 9.59 17.18
C ARG A 337 9.99 8.30 17.82
N THR A 338 10.25 7.20 17.14
CA THR A 338 9.87 5.88 17.64
C THR A 338 10.84 5.40 18.72
N GLY A 339 12.07 5.88 18.76
CA GLY A 339 13.03 5.62 19.82
C GLY A 339 12.64 6.18 21.19
N ASN A 340 13.44 5.86 22.19
CA ASN A 340 13.47 6.61 23.46
C ASN A 340 14.58 7.68 23.41
N ASP A 341 14.60 8.58 24.38
CA ASP A 341 15.57 9.69 24.44
C ASP A 341 17.03 9.21 24.37
N ILE A 342 17.33 8.06 24.99
CA ILE A 342 18.67 7.47 25.00
C ILE A 342 19.08 7.04 23.58
N PHE A 343 18.19 6.35 22.87
CA PHE A 343 18.41 5.92 21.50
C PHE A 343 18.60 7.13 20.59
N THR A 344 17.71 8.12 20.68
CA THR A 344 17.73 9.34 19.86
C THR A 344 19.01 10.14 20.09
N ALA A 345 19.41 10.35 21.35
CA ALA A 345 20.64 11.05 21.68
C ALA A 345 21.90 10.32 21.17
N ARG A 346 21.91 8.98 21.22
CA ARG A 346 23.01 8.16 20.68
C ARG A 346 23.10 8.27 19.16
N MET A 347 21.96 8.20 18.47
CA MET A 347 21.89 8.32 17.02
C MET A 347 22.31 9.71 16.55
N ALA A 348 21.81 10.77 17.18
CA ALA A 348 22.22 12.15 16.88
C ALA A 348 23.73 12.36 17.07
N ARG A 349 24.32 11.82 18.15
CA ARG A 349 25.78 11.86 18.36
C ARG A 349 26.56 11.11 17.27
N SER A 350 26.08 9.94 16.84
CA SER A 350 26.70 9.19 15.74
C SER A 350 26.72 10.02 14.45
N LEU A 351 25.59 10.63 14.09
CA LEU A 351 25.47 11.47 12.89
C LEU A 351 26.35 12.72 12.98
N LEU A 352 26.40 13.40 14.12
CA LEU A 352 27.29 14.55 14.32
C LEU A 352 28.77 14.17 14.15
N GLY A 353 29.17 12.98 14.59
CA GLY A 353 30.53 12.48 14.38
C GLY A 353 30.90 12.29 12.91
N GLU A 354 29.92 11.97 12.06
CA GLU A 354 30.11 11.77 10.62
C GLU A 354 30.22 13.07 9.83
N LEU A 355 29.82 14.21 10.39
CA LEU A 355 30.03 15.52 9.75
C LEU A 355 31.48 16.00 9.81
N VAL A 356 32.27 15.47 10.75
CA VAL A 356 33.66 15.88 10.98
C VAL A 356 34.63 15.14 10.04
N THR A 357 34.18 14.04 9.41
CA THR A 357 35.01 13.26 8.49
C THR A 357 34.98 13.88 7.07
N PRO A 358 36.04 13.72 6.28
CA PRO A 358 36.02 14.11 4.87
C PRO A 358 35.14 13.12 4.09
N VAL A 359 33.85 13.43 4.02
CA VAL A 359 32.84 12.72 3.22
C VAL A 359 32.42 13.54 2.01
N ASP A 360 31.85 12.87 1.01
CA ASP A 360 31.18 13.52 -0.11
C ASP A 360 30.15 14.55 0.40
N LEU A 361 30.08 15.71 -0.26
CA LEU A 361 29.17 16.81 0.07
C LEU A 361 27.71 16.34 0.09
N SER A 362 27.35 15.42 -0.81
CA SER A 362 26.03 14.79 -0.86
C SER A 362 25.70 14.01 0.42
N TYR A 363 26.68 13.26 0.93
CA TYR A 363 26.54 12.50 2.17
C TYR A 363 26.48 13.44 3.38
N ALA A 364 27.36 14.43 3.46
CA ALA A 364 27.35 15.45 4.51
C ALA A 364 26.00 16.20 4.58
N ALA A 365 25.42 16.56 3.43
CA ALA A 365 24.08 17.16 3.36
C ALA A 365 22.98 16.21 3.86
N SER A 366 23.11 14.91 3.58
CA SER A 366 22.18 13.88 4.08
C SER A 366 22.23 13.75 5.60
N VAL A 367 23.44 13.78 6.17
CA VAL A 367 23.64 13.75 7.63
C VAL A 367 23.04 15.00 8.28
N ALA A 368 23.27 16.18 7.70
CA ALA A 368 22.68 17.43 8.17
C ALA A 368 21.14 17.42 8.09
N LEU A 369 20.56 16.93 6.98
CA LEU A 369 19.12 16.77 6.83
C LEU A 369 18.55 15.79 7.86
N SER A 370 19.21 14.64 8.07
CA SER A 370 18.80 13.65 9.08
C SER A 370 18.77 14.25 10.49
N LEU A 371 19.77 15.04 10.87
CA LEU A 371 19.78 15.77 12.13
C LEU A 371 18.64 16.80 12.21
N GLY A 372 18.34 17.49 11.12
CA GLY A 372 17.17 18.37 11.02
C GLY A 372 15.85 17.61 11.19
N CYS A 373 15.71 16.44 10.58
CA CYS A 373 14.55 15.56 10.76
C CYS A 373 14.42 15.10 12.21
N ILE A 374 15.52 14.74 12.88
CA ILE A 374 15.57 14.38 14.31
C ILE A 374 15.25 15.59 15.20
N HIS A 375 15.63 16.81 14.84
CA HIS A 375 15.29 17.97 15.66
C HIS A 375 13.80 18.34 15.61
N ARG A 376 13.12 18.04 14.50
CA ARG A 376 11.68 18.31 14.30
C ARG A 376 10.76 17.36 15.07
N THR A 377 11.33 16.30 15.64
CA THR A 377 10.62 15.25 16.40
C THR A 377 10.27 15.75 17.77
#